data_AF-A0A939KIS5-F1
#
_entry.id   AF-A0A939KIS5-F1
#
_cell.length_a   1.000
_cell.length_b   1.000
_cell.length_c   1.000
_cell.angle_alpha   90.00
_cell.angle_beta   90.00
_cell.angle_gamma   90.00
#
_symmetry.space_group_name_H-M   'P 1'
#
loop_
_entity.id
_entity.type
_entity.pdbx_description
1 polymer ?
#
loop_
_entity_poly.entity_id
_entity_poly.type
_entity_poly.pdbx_seq_one_letter_code
_entity_poly.pdbx_strand_id
1 'polypeptide(L)'
;MDHILERIEVFYEIYLDEYLDEQERNNHSNLSDNPVYRDLKVIIASMNPLREYLGLSRLKLNQEVKSGLERRVELKCISRK
;
A
#
# COMPACT_ATOMS: atom_id res chain seq x y z
N MET A 1 -15.99 12.75 9.74
CA MET A 1 -15.36 12.65 8.42
C MET A 1 -13.98 12.01 8.55
N ASP A 2 -13.13 12.47 9.47
CA ASP A 2 -11.80 11.90 9.74
C ASP A 2 -11.82 10.38 10.05
N HIS A 3 -12.79 9.95 10.87
CA HIS A 3 -12.96 8.53 11.23
C HIS A 3 -13.26 7.58 10.06
N ILE A 4 -13.70 8.08 8.89
CA ILE A 4 -13.94 7.23 7.72
C ILE A 4 -12.61 6.98 7.00
N LEU A 5 -11.76 7.99 6.84
CA LEU A 5 -10.44 7.83 6.26
C LEU A 5 -9.59 6.90 7.14
N GLU A 6 -9.62 7.13 8.45
CA GLU A 6 -8.91 6.32 9.45
C GLU A 6 -9.35 4.84 9.41
N ARG A 7 -10.64 4.57 9.21
CA ARG A 7 -11.13 3.20 9.01
C ARG A 7 -10.67 2.56 7.71
N ILE A 8 -10.65 3.33 6.61
CA ILE A 8 -10.21 2.82 5.30
C ILE A 8 -8.69 2.60 5.30
N GLU A 9 -7.95 3.42 6.04
CA GLU A 9 -6.50 3.31 6.19
C GLU A 9 -6.09 1.96 6.77
N VAL A 10 -6.83 1.42 7.75
CA VAL A 10 -6.59 0.06 8.27
C VAL A 10 -6.67 -0.99 7.16
N PHE A 11 -7.67 -0.92 6.29
CA PHE A 11 -7.77 -1.85 5.15
C PHE A 11 -6.64 -1.61 4.16
N TYR A 12 -6.32 -0.36 3.87
CA TYR A 12 -5.19 -0.03 3.00
C TYR A 12 -3.87 -0.63 3.48
N GLU A 13 -3.58 -0.54 4.78
CA GLU A 13 -2.36 -1.11 5.36
C GLU A 13 -2.33 -2.63 5.27
N ILE A 14 -3.42 -3.33 5.59
CA ILE A 14 -3.51 -4.79 5.52
C ILE A 14 -3.26 -5.28 4.08
N TYR A 15 -3.95 -4.69 3.11
CA TYR A 15 -3.80 -5.10 1.70
C TYR A 15 -2.44 -4.70 1.12
N LEU A 16 -1.85 -3.60 1.58
CA LEU A 16 -0.50 -3.22 1.18
C LEU A 16 0.53 -4.23 1.69
N ASP A 17 0.37 -4.68 2.94
CA ASP A 17 1.27 -5.67 3.54
C ASP A 17 1.16 -7.03 2.83
N GLU A 18 -0.06 -7.49 2.57
CA GLU A 18 -0.33 -8.72 1.81
C GLU A 18 0.22 -8.63 0.38
N TYR A 19 0.04 -7.48 -0.28
CA TYR A 19 0.63 -7.23 -1.60
C TYR A 19 2.15 -7.37 -1.57
N LEU A 20 2.82 -6.78 -0.57
CA LEU A 20 4.28 -6.84 -0.43
C LEU A 20 4.77 -8.25 -0.12
N ASP A 21 4.03 -9.02 0.69
CA ASP A 21 4.32 -10.43 0.97
C ASP A 21 4.25 -11.29 -0.28
N GLU A 22 3.17 -11.16 -1.06
CA GLU A 22 3.00 -11.87 -2.33
C GLU A 22 4.09 -11.47 -3.32
N GLN A 23 4.44 -10.18 -3.37
CA GLN A 23 5.51 -9.67 -4.23
C GLN A 23 6.88 -10.28 -3.85
N GLU A 24 7.18 -10.43 -2.56
CA GLU A 24 8.42 -11.04 -2.08
C GLU A 24 8.44 -12.56 -2.31
N ARG A 25 7.31 -13.25 -2.10
CA ARG A 25 7.21 -14.70 -2.24
C ARG A 25 7.30 -15.17 -3.69
N ASN A 26 6.56 -14.51 -4.58
CA ASN A 26 6.41 -14.96 -5.97
C ASN A 26 7.32 -14.20 -6.95
N ASN A 27 8.06 -13.19 -6.47
CA ASN A 27 8.99 -12.37 -7.25
C ASN A 27 8.39 -11.90 -8.59
N HIS A 28 7.16 -11.40 -8.53
CA HIS A 28 6.42 -10.97 -9.71
C HIS A 28 7.21 -9.88 -10.45
N SER A 29 7.42 -10.06 -11.76
CA SER A 29 8.15 -9.08 -12.58
C SER A 29 7.36 -7.78 -12.76
N ASN A 30 6.04 -7.86 -12.81
CA ASN A 30 5.15 -6.71 -12.92
C ASN A 30 4.26 -6.58 -11.69
N LEU A 31 3.84 -5.35 -11.39
CA LEU A 31 2.93 -5.07 -10.28
C LEU A 31 1.53 -5.68 -10.52
N SER A 32 1.10 -5.75 -11.77
CA SER A 32 -0.22 -6.28 -12.16
C SER A 32 -0.34 -7.80 -12.07
N ASP A 33 0.78 -8.53 -11.97
CA ASP A 33 0.77 -9.99 -11.89
C ASP A 33 0.47 -10.48 -10.47
N ASN A 34 0.53 -9.59 -9.49
CA ASN A 34 0.19 -9.87 -8.11
C ASN A 34 -1.35 -9.95 -7.96
N PRO A 35 -1.90 -11.04 -7.39
CA PRO A 35 -3.35 -11.21 -7.24
C PRO A 35 -4.00 -10.09 -6.40
N VAL A 36 -3.27 -9.51 -5.46
CA VAL A 36 -3.72 -8.44 -4.55
C VAL A 36 -3.69 -7.06 -5.22
N TYR A 37 -3.06 -6.93 -6.41
CA TYR A 37 -2.92 -5.66 -7.12
C TYR A 37 -4.26 -4.97 -7.37
N ARG A 38 -5.27 -5.75 -7.77
CA ARG A 38 -6.59 -5.22 -8.13
C ARG A 38 -7.28 -4.64 -6.90
N ASP A 39 -7.20 -5.33 -5.78
CA ASP A 39 -7.86 -4.93 -4.54
C ASP A 39 -7.20 -3.68 -3.95
N LEU A 40 -5.85 -3.66 -3.91
CA LEU A 40 -5.09 -2.49 -3.49
C LEU A 40 -5.40 -1.26 -4.35
N LYS A 41 -5.52 -1.45 -5.68
CA LYS A 41 -5.90 -0.38 -6.61
C LYS A 41 -7.30 0.18 -6.32
N VAL A 42 -8.27 -0.67 -5.99
CA VAL A 42 -9.64 -0.26 -5.66
C VAL A 42 -9.68 0.51 -4.33
N ILE A 43 -8.92 0.08 -3.33
CA ILE A 43 -8.83 0.77 -2.03
C ILE A 43 -8.23 2.16 -2.21
N ILE A 44 -7.09 2.27 -2.92
CA ILE A 44 -6.46 3.56 -3.22
C ILE A 44 -7.39 4.48 -4.01
N ALA A 45 -8.10 3.93 -5.00
CA ALA A 45 -9.07 4.70 -5.79
C ALA A 45 -10.23 5.21 -4.94
N SER A 46 -10.62 4.47 -3.89
CA SER A 46 -11.67 4.88 -2.95
C SER A 46 -11.18 5.91 -1.92
N MET A 47 -9.90 5.85 -1.52
CA MET A 47 -9.29 6.81 -0.60
C MET A 47 -8.98 8.16 -1.25
N ASN A 48 -8.58 8.16 -2.53
CA ASN A 48 -8.15 9.38 -3.21
C ASN A 48 -9.20 10.51 -3.21
N PRO A 49 -10.49 10.26 -3.47
CA PRO A 49 -11.54 11.28 -3.32
C PRO A 49 -11.64 11.86 -1.90
N LEU A 50 -11.48 11.02 -0.87
CA LEU A 50 -11.53 11.46 0.54
C LEU A 50 -10.30 12.31 0.88
N ARG A 51 -9.12 11.92 0.41
CA ARG A 51 -7.87 12.67 0.59
C ARG A 51 -7.94 14.02 -0.11
N GLU A 52 -8.47 14.07 -1.33
CA GLU A 52 -8.65 15.32 -2.07
C GLU A 52 -9.63 16.26 -1.36
N TYR A 53 -10.73 15.73 -0.81
CA TYR A 53 -11.68 16.52 -0.02
C TYR A 53 -11.03 17.13 1.23
N LEU A 54 -10.07 16.43 1.84
CA LEU A 54 -9.32 16.90 3.02
C LEU A 54 -8.08 17.74 2.65
N GLY A 55 -7.81 18.00 1.37
CA GLY A 55 -6.63 18.73 0.92
C GLY A 55 -5.32 17.94 1.01
N LEU A 56 -5.40 16.61 1.15
CA LEU A 56 -4.26 15.70 1.18
C LEU A 56 -3.84 15.27 -0.23
N SER A 57 -2.55 14.98 -0.39
CA SER A 57 -1.99 14.45 -1.64
C SER A 57 -2.60 13.09 -1.99
N ARG A 58 -2.90 12.90 -3.28
CA ARG A 58 -3.37 11.62 -3.84
C ARG A 58 -2.28 10.55 -3.72
N LEU A 59 -2.69 9.34 -3.35
CA LEU A 59 -1.84 8.16 -3.31
C LEU A 59 -1.69 7.59 -4.72
N LYS A 60 -0.45 7.21 -5.07
CA LYS A 60 -0.13 6.46 -6.29
C LYS A 60 0.43 5.11 -5.90
N LEU A 61 -0.20 4.04 -6.38
CA LEU A 61 0.15 2.66 -6.06
C LEU A 61 1.65 2.36 -6.24
N ASN A 62 2.27 2.83 -7.33
CA ASN A 62 3.70 2.63 -7.55
C ASN A 62 4.59 3.29 -6.48
N GLN A 63 4.21 4.48 -5.99
CA GLN A 63 4.97 5.17 -4.95
C GLN A 63 4.80 4.44 -3.61
N GLU A 64 3.57 4.05 -3.30
CA GLU A 64 3.26 3.35 -2.05
C GLU A 64 3.93 1.99 -1.95
N VAL A 65 3.93 1.20 -3.04
CA VAL A 65 4.65 -0.08 -3.09
C VAL A 65 6.15 0.15 -2.90
N LYS A 66 6.72 1.17 -3.56
CA LYS A 66 8.15 1.49 -3.41
C LYS A 66 8.48 1.87 -1.96
N SER A 67 7.70 2.77 -1.36
CA SER A 67 7.89 3.19 0.03
C SER A 67 7.60 2.07 1.04
N GLY A 68 6.72 1.12 0.71
CA GLY A 68 6.49 -0.10 1.50
C GLY A 68 7.67 -1.07 1.45
N LEU A 69 8.24 -1.27 0.26
CA LEU A 69 9.46 -2.08 0.08
C LEU A 69 10.66 -1.46 0.81
N GLU A 70 10.85 -0.15 0.69
CA GLU A 70 11.92 0.59 1.39
C GLU A 70 11.79 0.43 2.92
N ARG A 71 10.59 0.61 3.48
CA ARG A 71 10.32 0.38 4.92
C ARG A 71 10.65 -1.05 5.36
N ARG A 72 10.32 -2.06 4.54
CA ARG A 72 10.63 -3.47 4.85
C ARG A 72 12.13 -3.76 4.81
N VAL A 73 12.88 -3.13 3.90
CA VAL A 73 14.35 -3.24 3.84
C VAL A 73 14.98 -2.62 5.10
N GLU A 74 14.51 -1.46 5.54
CA GLU A 74 14.98 -0.81 6.77
C GLU A 74 14.74 -1.67 8.02
N LEU A 75 13.55 -2.27 8.15
CA LEU A 75 13.24 -3.18 9.27
C LEU A 75 14.13 -4.44 9.28
N LYS A 76 14.41 -5.02 8.11
CA LYS A 76 15.34 -6.16 7.98
C LYS A 76 16.78 -5.78 8.35
N CYS A 77 17.20 -4.55 8.08
CA CYS A 77 18.53 -4.04 8.44
C CYS A 77 18.67 -3.79 9.94
N ILE A 78 17.62 -3.34 10.63
CA ILE A 78 17.63 -3.12 12.09
C ILE A 78 17.65 -4.46 12.84
N SER A 79 16.93 -5.48 12.35
CA SER A 79 16.86 -6.80 13.00
C SER A 79 18.14 -7.66 12.86
N ARG A 80 19.12 -7.22 12.05
CA ARG A 80 20.43 -7.89 11.87
C ARG A 80 21.58 -7.25 12.66
N LYS A 81 21.33 -6.20 13.46
CA LYS A 81 22.29 -5.59 14.38
C LYS A 81 22.03 -6.06 15.81
#